data_AF-A0A1Q8XH94-F1
#
_entry.id   AF-A0A1Q8XH94-F1
#
_cell.length_a   1.000
_cell.length_b   1.000
_cell.length_c   1.000
_cell.angle_alpha   90.00
_cell.angle_beta   90.00
_cell.angle_gamma   90.00
#
_symmetry.space_group_name_H-M   'P 1'
#
loop_
_entity.id
_entity.type
_entity.pdbx_description
1 polymer ?
#
loop_
_entity_poly.entity_id
_entity_poly.type
_entity_poly.pdbx_seq_one_letter_code
_entity_poly.pdbx_strand_id
1 'polypeptide(L)'
;MKILLTSSSKHGSTDEVAAVIAERLQAAQIDVKTKRPEDVDSVEEYDAFILGSAVYMTTWMPQAVDFTERFRDVLRARPVWAFSVGLAGLPKGKVADPMRIGPVLLAIDPEDHMTFAGCFDPSKLSLRERSIAKLGGATEGDYRDWDEVRQWADAIATSLYDDALTGHRDRS
;
A
#
# COMPACT_ATOMS: atom_id res chain seq x y z
N MET A 1 13.35 -10.33 12.46
CA MET A 1 12.82 -10.04 11.12
C MET A 1 12.62 -8.55 11.00
N LYS A 2 13.10 -7.95 9.91
CA LYS A 2 13.06 -6.52 9.65
C LYS A 2 12.25 -6.24 8.38
N ILE A 3 11.24 -5.39 8.46
CA ILE A 3 10.34 -5.05 7.36
C ILE A 3 10.55 -3.62 6.93
N LEU A 4 10.58 -3.38 5.63
CA LEU A 4 10.44 -2.05 5.06
C LEU A 4 9.00 -1.82 4.63
N LEU A 5 8.35 -0.82 5.22
CA LEU A 5 7.07 -0.31 4.76
C LEU A 5 7.31 0.99 3.99
N THR A 6 6.89 1.04 2.74
CA THR A 6 6.87 2.29 1.97
C THR A 6 5.45 2.69 1.60
N SER A 7 5.17 3.98 1.62
CA SER A 7 3.90 4.53 1.16
C SER A 7 4.10 5.77 0.31
N SER A 8 3.33 5.89 -0.76
CA SER A 8 3.26 7.11 -1.56
C SER A 8 1.84 7.67 -1.50
N SER A 9 1.69 8.83 -0.84
CA SER A 9 0.40 9.52 -0.72
C SER A 9 0.38 10.87 -1.42
N LYS A 10 -0.79 11.24 -1.94
CA LYS A 10 -1.05 12.57 -2.48
C LYS A 10 -1.57 13.55 -1.43
N HIS A 11 -2.47 13.08 -0.56
CA HIS A 11 -3.18 13.90 0.44
C HIS A 11 -3.12 13.33 1.87
N GLY A 12 -2.23 12.36 2.11
CA GLY A 12 -1.97 11.77 3.44
C GLY A 12 -2.78 10.53 3.78
N SER A 13 -3.91 10.26 3.09
CA SER A 13 -4.76 9.10 3.40
C SER A 13 -4.01 7.76 3.35
N THR A 14 -3.08 7.60 2.41
CA THR A 14 -2.25 6.39 2.27
C THR A 14 -1.23 6.29 3.39
N ASP A 15 -0.67 7.42 3.82
CA ASP A 15 0.32 7.47 4.89
C ASP A 15 -0.33 7.17 6.25
N GLU A 16 -1.58 7.58 6.44
CA GLU A 16 -2.36 7.25 7.64
C GLU A 16 -2.69 5.74 7.69
N VAL A 17 -3.02 5.11 6.56
CA VAL A 17 -3.18 3.64 6.48
C VAL A 17 -1.85 2.94 6.76
N ALA A 18 -0.76 3.40 6.14
CA ALA A 18 0.60 2.90 6.38
C ALA A 18 1.00 2.97 7.86
N ALA A 19 0.67 4.06 8.54
CA ALA A 19 0.96 4.25 9.95
C ALA A 19 0.22 3.23 10.83
N VAL A 20 -1.07 2.97 10.55
CA VAL A 20 -1.85 1.96 11.29
C VAL A 20 -1.29 0.55 11.06
N ILE A 21 -0.93 0.20 9.82
CA ILE A 21 -0.30 -1.10 9.53
C ILE A 21 1.01 -1.25 10.31
N ALA A 22 1.88 -0.22 10.27
CA ALA A 22 3.14 -0.23 10.99
C ALA A 22 2.94 -0.37 12.52
N GLU A 23 1.99 0.37 13.10
CA GLU A 23 1.66 0.30 14.53
C GLU A 23 1.24 -1.12 14.93
N ARG A 24 0.38 -1.77 14.14
CA ARG A 24 -0.09 -3.14 14.42
C ARG A 24 1.03 -4.16 14.36
N LEU A 25 1.88 -4.09 13.33
CA LEU A 25 3.03 -4.99 13.18
C LEU A 25 4.07 -4.78 14.30
N GLN A 26 4.32 -3.54 14.69
CA GLN A 26 5.21 -3.21 15.81
C GLN A 26 4.64 -3.70 17.15
N ALA A 27 3.33 -3.61 17.35
CA ALA A 27 2.66 -4.19 18.53
C ALA A 27 2.86 -5.72 18.59
N ALA A 28 2.91 -6.37 17.43
CA ALA A 28 3.30 -7.78 17.27
C ALA A 28 4.82 -8.02 17.36
N GLN A 29 5.63 -7.06 17.86
CA GLN A 29 7.08 -7.20 18.04
C GLN A 29 7.88 -7.42 16.73
N ILE A 30 7.36 -6.96 15.59
CA ILE A 30 8.06 -6.99 14.30
C ILE A 30 8.80 -5.65 14.10
N ASP A 31 10.08 -5.67 13.69
CA ASP A 31 10.84 -4.45 13.42
C ASP A 31 10.43 -3.85 12.07
N VAL A 32 9.54 -2.86 12.09
CA VAL A 32 9.07 -2.16 10.90
C VAL A 32 9.77 -0.81 10.76
N LYS A 33 10.41 -0.58 9.61
CA LYS A 33 10.91 0.73 9.19
C LYS A 33 9.98 1.32 8.14
N THR A 34 9.45 2.51 8.42
CA THR A 34 8.64 3.26 7.46
C THR A 34 9.52 4.30 6.76
N LYS A 35 9.52 4.30 5.43
CA LYS A 35 10.22 5.30 4.61
C LYS A 35 9.38 5.70 3.41
N ARG A 36 9.61 6.89 2.86
CA ARG A 36 9.06 7.22 1.55
C ARG A 36 9.82 6.43 0.48
N PRO A 37 9.18 6.00 -0.61
CA PRO A 37 9.84 5.27 -1.68
C PRO A 37 11.11 5.97 -2.21
N GLU A 38 11.07 7.29 -2.35
CA GLU A 38 12.19 8.11 -2.81
C GLU A 38 13.37 8.21 -1.84
N ASP A 39 13.15 7.96 -0.53
CA ASP A 39 14.16 8.07 0.52
C ASP A 39 14.90 6.73 0.80
N VAL A 40 14.61 5.69 0.02
CA VAL A 40 15.23 4.37 0.17
C VAL A 40 16.39 4.22 -0.81
N ASP A 41 17.61 4.13 -0.29
CA ASP A 41 18.81 3.90 -1.09
C ASP A 41 19.17 2.40 -1.23
N SER A 42 18.76 1.57 -0.27
CA SER A 42 19.03 0.14 -0.26
C SER A 42 17.92 -0.63 0.45
N VAL A 43 17.67 -1.84 -0.03
CA VAL A 43 16.64 -2.77 0.49
C VAL A 43 17.22 -4.06 1.05
N GLU A 44 18.55 -4.23 1.02
CA GLU A 44 19.18 -5.53 1.28
C GLU A 44 19.04 -6.00 2.73
N GLU A 45 18.91 -5.07 3.67
CA GLU A 45 18.78 -5.34 5.11
C GLU A 45 17.38 -5.80 5.54
N TYR A 46 16.39 -5.79 4.64
CA TYR A 46 14.99 -6.09 4.98
C TYR A 46 14.59 -7.50 4.55
N ASP A 47 13.98 -8.25 5.45
CA ASP A 47 13.56 -9.62 5.19
C ASP A 47 12.25 -9.68 4.38
N ALA A 48 11.42 -8.63 4.45
CA ALA A 48 10.15 -8.52 3.72
C ALA A 48 9.72 -7.06 3.50
N PHE A 49 8.72 -6.86 2.65
CA PHE A 49 8.27 -5.53 2.21
C PHE A 49 6.76 -5.34 2.27
N ILE A 50 6.33 -4.12 2.60
CA ILE A 50 4.94 -3.69 2.49
C ILE A 50 4.91 -2.40 1.65
N LEU A 51 4.26 -2.43 0.50
CA LEU A 51 4.26 -1.34 -0.47
C LEU A 51 2.86 -0.73 -0.62
N GLY A 52 2.75 0.55 -0.29
CA GLY A 52 1.50 1.31 -0.31
C GLY A 52 1.49 2.40 -1.36
N SER A 53 0.37 2.56 -2.06
CA SER A 53 0.20 3.70 -2.97
C SER A 53 -1.21 4.26 -2.99
N ALA A 54 -1.32 5.59 -3.06
CA ALA A 54 -2.55 6.22 -3.50
C ALA A 54 -2.86 5.81 -4.94
N VAL A 55 -4.11 5.49 -5.22
CA VAL A 55 -4.59 5.34 -6.60
C VAL A 55 -5.11 6.68 -7.08
N TYR A 56 -4.34 7.29 -7.98
CA TYR A 56 -4.65 8.59 -8.53
C TYR A 56 -4.75 8.49 -10.05
N MET A 57 -5.87 8.94 -10.62
CA MET A 57 -6.15 8.81 -12.06
C MET A 57 -5.90 7.38 -12.57
N THR A 58 -6.39 6.40 -11.82
CA THR A 58 -6.31 4.96 -12.08
C THR A 58 -4.93 4.29 -12.00
N THR A 59 -3.89 5.00 -11.55
CA THR A 59 -2.55 4.41 -11.31
C THR A 59 -2.09 4.57 -9.88
N TRP A 60 -1.14 3.73 -9.48
CA TRP A 60 -0.27 4.07 -8.36
C TRP A 60 0.49 5.37 -8.61
N MET A 61 0.88 6.01 -7.52
CA MET A 61 1.75 7.17 -7.55
C MET A 61 3.11 6.83 -8.18
N PRO A 62 3.71 7.74 -8.97
CA PRO A 62 4.98 7.49 -9.67
C PRO A 62 6.11 7.03 -8.75
N GLN A 63 6.19 7.56 -7.53
CA GLN A 63 7.23 7.21 -6.55
C GLN A 63 7.15 5.75 -6.11
N ALA A 64 5.93 5.22 -5.95
CA ALA A 64 5.74 3.81 -5.61
C ALA A 64 6.12 2.91 -6.80
N VAL A 65 5.77 3.32 -8.02
CA VAL A 65 6.13 2.58 -9.25
C VAL A 65 7.66 2.55 -9.42
N ASP A 66 8.31 3.70 -9.36
CA ASP A 66 9.78 3.82 -9.44
C ASP A 66 10.49 2.92 -8.42
N PHE A 67 10.00 2.86 -7.18
CA PHE A 67 10.55 1.96 -6.17
C PHE A 67 10.45 0.48 -6.56
N THR A 68 9.31 0.04 -7.12
CA THR A 68 9.17 -1.34 -7.60
C THR A 68 10.10 -1.66 -8.76
N GLU A 69 10.40 -0.68 -9.62
CA GLU A 69 11.32 -0.84 -10.75
C GLU A 69 12.78 -0.88 -10.26
N ARG A 70 13.16 0.03 -9.37
CA ARG A 70 14.53 0.15 -8.82
C ARG A 70 14.97 -1.09 -8.04
N PHE A 71 14.06 -1.70 -7.30
CA PHE A 71 14.37 -2.82 -6.38
C PHE A 71 13.73 -4.15 -6.80
N ARG A 72 13.31 -4.25 -8.07
CA ARG A 72 12.52 -5.38 -8.62
C ARG A 72 13.04 -6.76 -8.24
N ASP A 73 14.35 -6.99 -8.39
CA ASP A 73 14.93 -8.31 -8.19
C ASP A 73 14.89 -8.75 -6.72
N VAL A 74 15.15 -7.81 -5.80
CA VAL A 74 15.05 -8.08 -4.36
C VAL A 74 13.59 -8.27 -3.94
N LEU A 75 12.69 -7.45 -4.46
CA LEU A 75 11.25 -7.56 -4.18
C LEU A 75 10.68 -8.90 -4.65
N ARG A 76 11.14 -9.45 -5.79
CA ARG A 76 10.72 -10.78 -6.25
C ARG A 76 11.28 -11.94 -5.43
N ALA A 77 12.40 -11.72 -4.74
CA ALA A 77 13.08 -12.77 -3.99
C ALA A 77 12.62 -12.87 -2.53
N ARG A 78 11.80 -11.93 -2.06
CA ARG A 78 11.36 -11.82 -0.66
C ARG A 78 9.85 -11.62 -0.59
N PRO A 79 9.19 -11.95 0.54
CA PRO A 79 7.76 -11.70 0.68
C PRO A 79 7.42 -10.21 0.53
N VAL A 80 6.38 -9.93 -0.27
CA VAL A 80 5.88 -8.57 -0.50
C VAL A 80 4.38 -8.55 -0.29
N TRP A 81 3.90 -7.59 0.50
CA TRP A 81 2.48 -7.23 0.55
C TRP A 81 2.27 -5.88 -0.12
N ALA A 82 1.16 -5.71 -0.81
CA ALA A 82 0.82 -4.47 -1.48
C ALA A 82 -0.52 -3.93 -0.99
N PHE A 83 -0.66 -2.61 -0.94
CA PHE A 83 -1.98 -2.01 -0.76
C PHE A 83 -2.19 -0.75 -1.60
N SER A 84 -3.45 -0.58 -2.01
CA SER A 84 -3.94 0.57 -2.74
C SER A 84 -4.89 1.38 -1.85
N VAL A 85 -4.77 2.71 -1.85
CA VAL A 85 -5.75 3.59 -1.18
C VAL A 85 -6.34 4.54 -2.21
N GLY A 86 -7.66 4.56 -2.36
CA GLY A 86 -8.29 5.47 -3.31
C GLY A 86 -9.72 5.81 -2.95
N LEU A 87 -10.30 6.71 -3.74
CA LEU A 87 -11.62 7.29 -3.46
C LEU A 87 -12.74 6.24 -3.63
N ALA A 88 -13.13 5.60 -2.53
CA ALA A 88 -14.46 5.03 -2.39
C ALA A 88 -15.43 6.22 -2.18
N GLY A 89 -16.44 6.34 -3.03
CA GLY A 89 -17.38 7.49 -2.98
C GLY A 89 -17.79 8.03 -4.35
N LEU A 90 -17.17 7.57 -5.45
CA LEU A 90 -17.69 7.78 -6.79
C LEU A 90 -18.70 6.66 -7.14
N PRO A 91 -19.86 6.93 -7.79
CA PRO A 91 -20.88 5.95 -8.16
C PRO A 91 -20.43 4.83 -9.14
N LYS A 92 -19.13 4.74 -9.44
CA LYS A 92 -18.50 3.74 -10.31
C LYS A 92 -17.18 3.27 -9.70
N GLY A 93 -17.19 2.89 -8.43
CA GLY A 93 -16.03 2.45 -7.65
C GLY A 93 -15.38 1.16 -8.20
N LYS A 94 -14.70 1.25 -9.33
CA LYS A 94 -13.53 0.44 -9.66
C LYS A 94 -12.35 1.39 -9.53
N VAL A 95 -11.88 1.54 -8.30
CA VAL A 95 -10.93 2.59 -7.89
C VAL A 95 -9.57 2.44 -8.58
N ALA A 96 -9.24 1.23 -9.03
CA ALA A 96 -8.07 0.90 -9.83
C ALA A 96 -8.48 0.49 -11.24
N ASP A 97 -7.81 1.01 -12.27
CA ASP A 97 -7.80 0.34 -13.58
C ASP A 97 -6.87 -0.87 -13.45
N PRO A 98 -7.40 -2.11 -13.49
CA PRO A 98 -6.57 -3.30 -13.36
C PRO A 98 -5.47 -3.36 -14.42
N MET A 99 -5.66 -2.72 -15.59
CA MET A 99 -4.64 -2.67 -16.64
C MET A 99 -3.46 -1.78 -16.29
N ARG A 100 -3.58 -0.87 -15.32
CA ARG A 100 -2.52 0.07 -14.95
C ARG A 100 -1.86 -0.24 -13.62
N ILE A 101 -2.59 -0.83 -12.68
CA ILE A 101 -2.02 -1.33 -11.42
C ILE A 101 -1.54 -2.78 -11.57
N GLY A 102 -2.22 -3.58 -12.40
CA GLY A 102 -1.88 -4.97 -12.67
C GLY A 102 -0.42 -5.17 -13.11
N PRO A 103 0.15 -4.39 -14.05
CA PRO A 103 1.55 -4.53 -14.42
C PRO A 103 2.53 -4.35 -13.24
N VAL A 104 2.24 -3.44 -12.31
CA VAL A 104 3.08 -3.22 -11.12
C VAL A 104 2.95 -4.39 -10.16
N LEU A 105 1.73 -4.86 -9.90
CA LEU A 105 1.51 -6.03 -9.03
C LEU A 105 2.12 -7.30 -9.64
N LEU A 106 1.98 -7.53 -10.95
CA LEU A 106 2.64 -8.63 -11.65
C LEU A 106 4.17 -8.52 -11.63
N ALA A 107 4.71 -7.30 -11.56
CA ALA A 107 6.15 -7.07 -11.51
C ALA A 107 6.76 -7.52 -10.18
N ILE A 108 6.02 -7.41 -9.06
CA ILE A 108 6.49 -7.76 -7.71
C ILE A 108 5.90 -9.06 -7.16
N ASP A 109 4.81 -9.56 -7.75
CA ASP A 109 4.11 -10.81 -7.36
C ASP A 109 3.83 -10.90 -5.85
N PRO A 110 3.00 -10.00 -5.30
CA PRO A 110 2.82 -9.89 -3.87
C PRO A 110 2.05 -11.10 -3.31
N GLU A 111 2.37 -11.48 -2.07
CA GLU A 111 1.66 -12.51 -1.30
C GLU A 111 0.17 -12.17 -1.14
N ASP A 112 -0.14 -10.88 -0.97
CA ASP A 112 -1.50 -10.37 -0.98
C ASP A 112 -1.55 -8.89 -1.41
N HIS A 113 -2.68 -8.49 -1.98
CA HIS A 113 -2.96 -7.11 -2.38
C HIS A 113 -4.33 -6.66 -1.87
N MET A 114 -4.34 -5.64 -1.02
CA MET A 114 -5.57 -5.07 -0.46
C MET A 114 -5.88 -3.68 -1.05
N THR A 115 -7.16 -3.37 -1.26
CA THR A 115 -7.58 -2.03 -1.67
C THR A 115 -8.46 -1.42 -0.59
N PHE A 116 -7.94 -0.39 0.07
CA PHE A 116 -8.67 0.36 1.08
C PHE A 116 -9.37 1.57 0.47
N ALA A 117 -10.53 1.90 1.04
CA ALA A 117 -11.16 3.18 0.84
C ALA A 117 -10.27 4.31 1.41
N GLY A 118 -10.31 5.48 0.78
CA GLY A 118 -9.61 6.68 1.24
C GLY A 118 -10.54 7.73 1.82
N CYS A 119 -9.96 8.84 2.27
CA CYS A 119 -10.71 10.03 2.70
C CYS A 119 -10.88 11.03 1.56
N PHE A 120 -12.11 11.49 1.33
CA PHE A 120 -12.41 12.59 0.42
C PHE A 120 -12.67 13.87 1.23
N ASP A 121 -11.65 14.73 1.27
CA ASP A 121 -11.70 16.05 1.87
C ASP A 121 -11.47 17.13 0.79
N PRO A 122 -12.51 17.85 0.33
CA PRO A 122 -12.40 18.88 -0.69
C PRO A 122 -11.41 20.01 -0.35
N SER A 123 -11.12 20.25 0.94
CA SER A 123 -10.19 21.29 1.39
C SER A 123 -8.73 20.94 1.07
N LYS A 124 -8.41 19.65 1.02
CA LYS A 124 -7.07 19.12 0.69
C LYS A 124 -6.80 19.00 -0.81
N LEU A 125 -7.82 19.21 -1.64
CA LEU A 125 -7.75 19.06 -3.10
C LEU A 125 -7.41 20.38 -3.82
N SER A 126 -6.83 20.27 -5.00
CA SER A 126 -6.74 21.36 -5.98
C SER A 126 -8.11 21.70 -6.57
N LEU A 127 -8.23 22.88 -7.18
CA LEU A 127 -9.46 23.30 -7.87
C LEU A 127 -9.89 22.32 -8.96
N ARG A 128 -8.93 21.76 -9.71
CA ARG A 128 -9.19 20.78 -10.77
C ARG A 128 -9.74 19.48 -10.19
N GLU A 129 -9.13 18.95 -9.13
CA GLU A 129 -9.57 17.74 -8.43
C GLU A 129 -10.97 17.90 -7.86
N ARG A 130 -11.25 19.04 -7.20
CA ARG A 130 -12.59 19.36 -6.70
C ARG A 130 -13.64 19.34 -7.80
N SER A 131 -13.34 19.93 -8.96
CA SER A 131 -14.28 19.95 -10.09
C SER A 131 -14.55 18.55 -10.63
N ILE A 132 -13.51 17.72 -10.79
CA ILE A 132 -13.65 16.33 -11.26
C ILE A 132 -14.47 15.50 -10.26
N ALA A 133 -14.18 15.65 -8.96
CA ALA A 133 -14.88 14.93 -7.91
C ALA A 133 -16.37 15.32 -7.84
N LYS A 134 -16.68 16.62 -7.95
CA LYS A 134 -18.08 17.11 -8.04
C LYS A 134 -18.80 16.57 -9.27
N LEU A 135 -18.17 16.59 -10.45
CA LEU A 135 -18.75 16.03 -11.68
C LEU A 135 -18.96 14.51 -11.58
N GLY A 136 -18.10 13.82 -10.84
CA GLY A 136 -18.20 12.40 -10.56
C GLY A 136 -19.20 12.04 -9.47
N GLY A 137 -19.80 13.00 -8.77
CA GLY A 137 -20.74 12.75 -7.67
C GLY A 137 -20.09 12.31 -6.36
N ALA A 138 -18.79 12.58 -6.16
CA ALA A 138 -18.12 12.30 -4.90
C ALA A 138 -18.69 13.18 -3.78
N THR A 139 -18.97 12.55 -2.65
CA THR A 139 -19.44 13.23 -1.43
C THR A 139 -18.31 13.29 -0.42
N GLU A 140 -18.17 14.43 0.26
CA GLU A 140 -17.22 14.61 1.39
C GLU A 140 -17.43 13.53 2.45
N GLY A 141 -16.34 12.92 2.89
CA GLY A 141 -16.38 11.86 3.88
C GLY A 141 -15.07 11.13 4.06
N ASP A 142 -14.88 10.58 5.26
CA ASP A 142 -13.88 9.56 5.52
C ASP A 142 -14.52 8.19 5.32
N TYR A 143 -14.04 7.44 4.35
CA TYR A 143 -14.56 6.10 4.02
C TYR A 143 -13.63 4.98 4.47
N ARG A 144 -12.53 5.31 5.15
CA ARG A 144 -11.58 4.31 5.64
C ARG A 144 -12.23 3.45 6.71
N ASP A 145 -12.21 2.15 6.49
CA ASP A 145 -12.49 1.17 7.51
C ASP A 145 -11.19 0.81 8.24
N TRP A 146 -11.01 1.37 9.43
CA TRP A 146 -9.81 1.12 10.21
C TRP A 146 -9.75 -0.29 10.79
N ASP A 147 -10.89 -0.98 10.96
CA ASP A 147 -10.90 -2.37 11.37
C ASP A 147 -10.42 -3.27 10.24
N GLU A 148 -10.77 -2.96 8.98
CA GLU A 148 -10.25 -3.66 7.80
C GLU A 148 -8.72 -3.51 7.70
N VAL A 149 -8.19 -2.30 7.89
CA VAL A 149 -6.73 -2.05 7.89
C VAL A 149 -6.03 -2.84 9.00
N ARG A 150 -6.59 -2.86 10.21
CA ARG A 150 -6.03 -3.61 11.34
C ARG A 150 -6.05 -5.12 11.09
N GLN A 151 -7.16 -5.66 10.60
CA GLN A 151 -7.29 -7.08 10.29
C GLN A 151 -6.30 -7.52 9.23
N TRP A 152 -6.08 -6.71 8.19
CA TRP A 152 -5.08 -7.00 7.18
C TRP A 152 -3.66 -7.02 7.75
N ALA A 153 -3.32 -6.03 8.59
CA ALA A 153 -2.02 -6.01 9.26
C ALA A 153 -1.80 -7.24 10.20
N ASP A 154 -2.85 -7.66 10.91
CA ASP A 154 -2.80 -8.85 11.77
C ASP A 154 -2.64 -10.14 10.94
N ALA A 155 -3.25 -10.21 9.75
CA ALA A 155 -3.08 -11.33 8.82
C ALA A 155 -1.63 -11.40 8.29
N ILE A 156 -1.02 -10.26 7.95
CA ILE A 156 0.41 -10.19 7.58
C ILE A 156 1.29 -10.70 8.73
N ALA A 157 1.06 -10.23 9.95
CA ALA A 157 1.82 -10.67 11.12
C ALA A 157 1.75 -12.20 11.29
N THR A 158 0.56 -12.77 11.13
CA THR A 158 0.33 -14.22 11.21
C THR A 158 1.12 -14.97 10.13
N SER A 159 1.03 -14.54 8.87
CA SER A 159 1.77 -15.13 7.75
C SER A 159 3.29 -15.13 7.99
N LEU A 160 3.82 -14.03 8.53
CA LEU A 160 5.24 -13.90 8.83
C LEU A 160 5.70 -14.83 9.96
N TYR A 161 4.85 -15.06 10.96
CA TYR A 161 5.14 -16.03 12.01
C TYR A 161 5.11 -17.46 11.48
N ASP A 162 4.13 -17.79 10.63
CA ASP A 162 4.01 -19.12 10.04
C ASP A 162 5.21 -19.44 9.14
N ASP A 163 5.69 -18.48 8.34
CA ASP A 163 6.91 -18.63 7.54
C ASP A 163 8.17 -18.85 8.41
N ALA A 164 8.27 -18.12 9.54
CA ALA A 164 9.37 -18.28 10.48
C ALA A 164 9.34 -19.65 11.18
N LEU A 165 8.15 -20.19 11.46
CA LEU A 165 7.96 -21.48 12.11
C LEU A 165 8.08 -22.67 11.15
N THR A 166 7.70 -22.50 9.89
CA THR A 166 7.72 -23.58 8.89
C THR A 166 9.04 -23.69 8.12
N GLY A 167 9.93 -22.71 8.28
CA GLY A 167 11.31 -22.76 7.83
C GLY A 167 11.42 -22.86 6.31
N HIS A 168 11.49 -21.71 5.64
CA HIS A 168 12.04 -21.52 4.28
C HIS A 168 11.83 -22.74 3.35
N ARG A 169 10.58 -23.20 3.19
CA ARG A 169 10.28 -24.28 2.26
C ARG A 169 10.37 -23.72 0.84
N ASP A 170 11.54 -23.95 0.25
CA ASP A 170 11.80 -24.13 -1.18
C ASP A 170 10.85 -23.38 -2.12
N ARG A 171 11.19 -22.14 -2.46
CA ARG A 171 10.86 -21.62 -3.79
C ARG A 171 11.96 -22.07 -4.76
N SER A 172 11.84 -23.33 -5.21
CA SER A 172 12.56 -23.87 -6.36
C SER A 172 11.98 -23.35 -7.68
#